data_AF-A0A1Y0C4P4-F1
#
_entry.id   AF-A0A1Y0C4P4-F1
#
_cell.length_a   1.000
_cell.length_b   1.000
_cell.length_c   1.000
_cell.angle_alpha   90.00
_cell.angle_beta   90.00
_cell.angle_gamma   90.00
#
_symmetry.space_group_name_H-M   'P 1'
#
loop_
_entity.id
_entity.type
_entity.pdbx_description
1 polymer ?
#
loop_
_entity_poly.entity_id
_entity_poly.type
_entity_poly.pdbx_seq_one_letter_code
_entity_poly.pdbx_strand_id
1 'polypeptide(L)'
;MMRIAQVLLVAAALALWGASRMSWVQVSSFDGLGQPKNTVLTGAMWSTALIPLALVVLAAAVAVLAVRGWLLRLLALLVAVASAGMGYLGISLWVAKDVAVRAADLALVPVAQLTGTHQYYGGAVLTLVAAVCALAGAVLLMRSASGARAVASRYAAPGARRAAAQGENADAPMSERMIWDALDEGHDPTGGQNGEQSDPDNKGR
;
A
#
# COMPACT_ATOMS: atom_id res chain seq x y z
N MET A 1 -0.25 12.54 -12.23
CA MET A 1 0.06 11.22 -11.64
C MET A 1 -0.95 10.79 -10.59
N MET A 2 -1.27 11.60 -9.58
CA MET A 2 -2.22 11.21 -8.53
C MET A 2 -3.63 10.84 -9.03
N ARG A 3 -4.23 11.63 -9.94
CA ARG A 3 -5.56 11.30 -10.52
C ARG A 3 -5.57 9.96 -11.28
N ILE A 4 -4.49 9.66 -12.00
CA ILE A 4 -4.34 8.39 -12.73
C ILE A 4 -4.26 7.22 -11.74
N ALA A 5 -3.48 7.38 -10.65
CA ALA A 5 -3.41 6.39 -9.59
C ALA A 5 -4.80 6.14 -8.97
N GLN A 6 -5.56 7.20 -8.68
CA GLN A 6 -6.93 7.05 -8.14
C GLN A 6 -7.86 6.29 -9.09
N VAL A 7 -7.87 6.63 -10.37
CA VAL A 7 -8.67 5.92 -11.38
C VAL A 7 -8.28 4.44 -11.45
N LEU A 8 -6.98 4.13 -11.43
CA LEU A 8 -6.49 2.75 -11.40
C LEU A 8 -6.95 1.99 -10.15
N LEU A 9 -6.92 2.62 -8.97
CA LEU A 9 -7.38 2.00 -7.72
C LEU A 9 -8.89 1.76 -7.74
N VAL A 10 -9.68 2.72 -8.21
CA VAL A 10 -11.14 2.53 -8.36
C VAL A 10 -11.45 1.42 -9.36
N ALA A 11 -10.76 1.39 -10.50
CA ALA A 11 -10.90 0.33 -11.48
C ALA A 11 -10.53 -1.05 -10.90
N ALA A 12 -9.45 -1.14 -10.12
CA ALA A 12 -9.05 -2.37 -9.43
C ALA A 12 -10.11 -2.82 -8.40
N ALA A 13 -10.67 -1.90 -7.62
CA ALA A 13 -11.73 -2.21 -6.67
C ALA A 13 -13.00 -2.74 -7.35
N LEU A 14 -13.42 -2.10 -8.44
CA LEU A 14 -14.56 -2.55 -9.26
C LEU A 14 -14.29 -3.92 -9.90
N ALA A 15 -13.08 -4.15 -10.37
CA ALA A 15 -12.68 -5.45 -10.91
C ALA A 15 -12.72 -6.56 -9.85
N LEU A 16 -12.25 -6.32 -8.60
CA LEU A 16 -12.40 -7.30 -7.51
C LEU A 16 -13.85 -7.56 -7.16
N TRP A 17 -14.65 -6.50 -7.11
CA TRP A 17 -16.08 -6.66 -6.85
C TRP A 17 -16.74 -7.50 -7.95
N GLY A 18 -16.47 -7.24 -9.22
CA GLY A 18 -16.91 -8.05 -10.35
C GLY A 18 -16.44 -9.51 -10.23
N ALA A 19 -15.16 -9.72 -9.93
CA ALA A 19 -14.59 -11.05 -9.74
C ALA A 19 -15.27 -11.82 -8.59
N SER A 20 -15.68 -11.13 -7.52
CA SER A 20 -16.40 -11.75 -6.40
C SER A 20 -17.79 -12.28 -6.80
N ARG A 21 -18.42 -11.70 -7.83
CA ARG A 21 -19.74 -12.09 -8.33
C ARG A 21 -19.67 -13.15 -9.43
N MET A 22 -18.53 -13.34 -10.07
CA MET A 22 -18.35 -14.36 -11.10
C MET A 22 -18.37 -15.78 -10.51
N SER A 23 -18.74 -16.75 -11.32
CA SER A 23 -18.55 -18.17 -11.03
C SER A 23 -17.06 -18.51 -11.13
N TRP A 24 -16.54 -19.19 -10.11
CA TRP A 24 -15.14 -19.62 -10.08
C TRP A 24 -15.05 -21.14 -10.18
N VAL A 25 -15.94 -21.85 -9.49
CA VAL A 25 -15.97 -23.31 -9.47
C VAL A 25 -17.41 -23.78 -9.54
N GLN A 26 -17.68 -24.83 -10.29
CA GLN A 26 -18.96 -25.52 -10.30
C GLN A 26 -18.74 -26.96 -9.83
N VAL A 27 -19.58 -27.37 -8.89
CA VAL A 27 -19.58 -28.71 -8.31
C VAL A 27 -20.79 -29.47 -8.85
N SER A 28 -20.55 -30.64 -9.40
CA SER A 28 -21.60 -31.58 -9.78
C SER A 28 -21.64 -32.71 -8.77
N SER A 29 -22.83 -33.00 -8.26
CA SER A 29 -23.07 -34.07 -7.29
C SER A 29 -24.26 -34.95 -7.67
N PHE A 30 -24.18 -36.22 -7.29
CA PHE A 30 -25.21 -37.20 -7.55
C PHE A 30 -25.35 -38.12 -6.35
N ASP A 31 -26.56 -38.21 -5.80
CA ASP A 31 -26.88 -39.01 -4.62
C ASP A 31 -27.39 -40.42 -4.96
N GLY A 32 -27.56 -40.74 -6.25
CA GLY A 32 -28.07 -42.04 -6.70
C GLY A 32 -29.59 -42.21 -6.57
N LEU A 33 -30.29 -41.23 -5.99
CA LEU A 33 -31.72 -41.30 -5.70
C LEU A 33 -32.53 -40.27 -6.51
N GLY A 34 -31.88 -39.19 -6.96
CA GLY A 34 -32.51 -38.12 -7.75
C GLY A 34 -31.78 -37.80 -9.05
N GLN A 35 -32.07 -36.62 -9.62
CA GLN A 35 -31.31 -36.08 -10.74
C GLN A 35 -29.99 -35.43 -10.27
N PRO A 36 -28.93 -35.43 -11.10
CA PRO A 36 -27.68 -34.76 -10.77
C PRO A 36 -27.89 -33.28 -10.48
N LYS A 37 -27.27 -32.80 -9.40
CA LYS A 37 -27.34 -31.41 -8.95
C LYS A 37 -26.04 -30.69 -9.27
N ASN A 38 -26.17 -29.46 -9.74
CA ASN A 38 -25.04 -28.59 -10.03
C ASN A 38 -25.09 -27.37 -9.11
N THR A 39 -24.09 -27.23 -8.24
CA THR A 39 -23.94 -26.10 -7.33
C THR A 39 -22.81 -25.20 -7.82
N VAL A 40 -23.11 -23.93 -8.08
CA VAL A 40 -22.11 -22.95 -8.54
C VAL A 40 -21.55 -22.17 -7.36
N LEU A 41 -20.22 -22.20 -7.22
CA LEU A 41 -19.49 -21.41 -6.25
C LEU A 41 -19.03 -20.09 -6.87
N THR A 42 -19.51 -18.98 -6.31
CA THR A 42 -19.08 -17.63 -6.68
C THR A 42 -17.71 -17.32 -6.09
N GLY A 43 -17.02 -16.32 -6.66
CA GLY A 43 -15.74 -15.85 -6.14
C GLY A 43 -15.79 -15.44 -4.67
N ALA A 44 -16.89 -14.82 -4.23
CA ALA A 44 -17.08 -14.44 -2.83
C ALA A 44 -17.16 -15.64 -1.88
N MET A 45 -17.76 -16.75 -2.32
CA MET A 45 -17.76 -18.00 -1.55
C MET A 45 -16.37 -18.65 -1.55
N TRP A 46 -15.71 -18.67 -2.72
CA TRP A 46 -14.37 -19.26 -2.84
C TRP A 46 -13.33 -18.51 -2.01
N SER A 47 -13.33 -17.18 -2.06
CA SER A 47 -12.37 -16.31 -1.41
C SER A 47 -13.08 -15.14 -0.71
N THR A 48 -13.27 -15.30 0.60
CA THR A 48 -13.84 -14.27 1.48
C THR A 48 -13.03 -12.98 1.50
N ALA A 49 -11.77 -13.02 1.08
CA ALA A 49 -10.87 -11.87 1.02
C ALA A 49 -11.13 -10.90 -0.14
N LEU A 50 -11.93 -11.27 -1.17
CA LEU A 50 -12.12 -10.42 -2.36
C LEU A 50 -12.85 -9.10 -2.03
N ILE A 51 -13.93 -9.18 -1.27
CA ILE A 51 -14.71 -8.00 -0.87
C ILE A 51 -13.90 -7.06 0.04
N PRO A 52 -13.25 -7.52 1.14
CA PRO A 52 -12.47 -6.63 1.98
C PRO A 52 -11.26 -6.03 1.25
N LEU A 53 -10.59 -6.77 0.36
CA LEU A 53 -9.52 -6.20 -0.47
C LEU A 53 -10.06 -5.11 -1.41
N ALA A 54 -11.23 -5.31 -2.02
CA ALA A 54 -11.86 -4.28 -2.84
C ALA A 54 -12.12 -3.00 -2.03
N LEU A 55 -12.62 -3.14 -0.80
CA LEU A 55 -12.87 -2.02 0.11
C LEU A 55 -11.58 -1.31 0.54
N VAL A 56 -10.51 -2.06 0.82
CA VAL A 56 -9.19 -1.49 1.16
C VAL A 56 -8.64 -0.66 0.00
N VAL A 57 -8.69 -1.19 -1.22
CA VAL A 57 -8.19 -0.48 -2.42
C VAL A 57 -9.06 0.75 -2.72
N LEU A 58 -10.38 0.64 -2.56
CA LEU A 58 -11.31 1.77 -2.72
C LEU A 58 -11.06 2.85 -1.66
N ALA A 59 -10.89 2.46 -0.41
CA ALA A 59 -10.56 3.38 0.68
C ALA A 59 -9.22 4.08 0.43
N ALA A 60 -8.22 3.36 -0.09
CA ALA A 60 -6.95 3.95 -0.48
C ALA A 60 -7.13 5.01 -1.59
N ALA A 61 -8.00 4.76 -2.58
CA ALA A 61 -8.27 5.74 -3.64
C ALA A 61 -8.79 7.09 -3.08
N VAL A 62 -9.64 7.04 -2.05
CA VAL A 62 -10.15 8.22 -1.35
C VAL A 62 -9.07 8.84 -0.45
N ALA A 63 -8.33 8.02 0.31
CA ALA A 63 -7.31 8.46 1.25
C ALA A 63 -6.17 9.25 0.57
N VAL A 64 -5.88 8.99 -0.71
CA VAL A 64 -4.91 9.77 -1.50
C VAL A 64 -5.22 11.27 -1.49
N LEU A 65 -6.48 11.68 -1.32
CA LEU A 65 -6.87 13.09 -1.22
C LEU A 65 -6.45 13.73 0.12
N ALA A 66 -6.43 12.95 1.19
CA ALA A 66 -6.15 13.43 2.55
C ALA A 66 -4.67 13.36 2.92
N VAL A 67 -3.91 12.45 2.30
CA VAL A 67 -2.58 12.05 2.76
C VAL A 67 -1.46 12.71 1.94
N ARG A 68 -0.44 13.25 2.61
CA ARG A 68 0.74 13.88 1.98
C ARG A 68 2.05 13.36 2.60
N GLY A 69 3.16 13.48 1.85
CA GLY A 69 4.51 13.21 2.35
C GLY A 69 4.77 11.73 2.70
N TRP A 70 5.27 11.47 3.91
CA TRP A 70 5.64 10.11 4.36
C TRP A 70 4.44 9.17 4.47
N LEU A 71 3.30 9.68 4.93
CA LEU A 71 2.07 8.91 5.07
C LEU A 71 1.56 8.40 3.71
N LEU A 72 1.86 9.11 2.60
CA LEU A 72 1.53 8.66 1.25
C LEU A 72 2.38 7.44 0.83
N ARG A 73 3.60 7.32 1.37
CA ARG A 73 4.47 6.15 1.13
C ARG A 73 3.96 4.92 1.86
N LEU A 74 3.53 5.10 3.11
CA LEU A 74 2.88 4.02 3.87
C LEU A 74 1.61 3.54 3.17
N LEU A 75 0.78 4.46 2.69
CA LEU A 75 -0.42 4.11 1.92
C LEU A 75 -0.06 3.34 0.64
N ALA A 76 0.95 3.79 -0.11
CA ALA A 76 1.42 3.08 -1.30
C ALA A 76 1.95 1.68 -0.98
N LEU A 77 2.68 1.53 0.12
CA LEU A 77 3.18 0.23 0.59
C LEU A 77 2.02 -0.71 0.96
N LEU A 78 1.01 -0.21 1.67
CA LEU A 78 -0.17 -0.97 2.03
C LEU A 78 -0.90 -1.48 0.78
N VAL A 79 -1.09 -0.62 -0.22
CA VAL A 79 -1.72 -1.01 -1.50
C VAL A 79 -0.86 -2.04 -2.25
N ALA A 80 0.46 -1.92 -2.21
CA ALA A 80 1.36 -2.91 -2.81
C ALA A 80 1.24 -4.29 -2.13
N VAL A 81 1.15 -4.33 -0.80
CA VAL A 81 0.91 -5.56 -0.04
C VAL A 81 -0.46 -6.16 -0.37
N ALA A 82 -1.51 -5.33 -0.43
CA ALA A 82 -2.83 -5.76 -0.86
C ALA A 82 -2.79 -6.35 -2.29
N SER A 83 -2.02 -5.74 -3.20
CA SER A 83 -1.81 -6.26 -4.56
C SER A 83 -1.13 -7.62 -4.60
N ALA A 84 -0.12 -7.85 -3.75
CA ALA A 84 0.48 -9.18 -3.61
C ALA A 84 -0.55 -10.23 -3.14
N GLY A 85 -1.42 -9.86 -2.19
CA GLY A 85 -2.54 -10.71 -1.75
C GLY A 85 -3.53 -11.03 -2.88
N MET A 86 -3.89 -10.03 -3.69
CA MET A 86 -4.76 -10.22 -4.87
C MET A 86 -4.12 -11.17 -5.89
N GLY A 87 -2.83 -11.00 -6.16
CA GLY A 87 -2.05 -11.87 -7.06
C GLY A 87 -1.99 -13.31 -6.56
N TYR A 88 -1.72 -13.49 -5.26
CA TYR A 88 -1.74 -14.82 -4.63
C TYR A 88 -3.09 -15.51 -4.80
N LEU A 89 -4.20 -14.83 -4.55
CA LEU A 89 -5.54 -15.39 -4.72
C LEU A 89 -5.82 -15.82 -6.17
N GLY A 90 -5.47 -14.98 -7.15
CA GLY A 90 -5.64 -15.31 -8.57
C GLY A 90 -4.80 -16.52 -9.00
N ILE A 91 -3.51 -16.55 -8.64
CA ILE A 91 -2.58 -17.63 -8.99
C ILE A 91 -2.95 -18.94 -8.26
N SER A 92 -3.40 -18.85 -7.01
CA SER A 92 -3.73 -20.04 -6.20
C SER A 92 -4.79 -20.92 -6.85
N LEU A 93 -5.73 -20.35 -7.63
CA LEU A 93 -6.74 -21.12 -8.34
C LEU A 93 -6.15 -21.99 -9.45
N TRP A 94 -5.06 -21.54 -10.09
CA TRP A 94 -4.39 -22.28 -11.17
C TRP A 94 -3.47 -23.37 -10.63
N VAL A 95 -2.84 -23.11 -9.48
CA VAL A 95 -1.87 -24.03 -8.86
C VAL A 95 -2.56 -25.11 -8.02
N ALA A 96 -3.77 -24.86 -7.54
CA ALA A 96 -4.51 -25.81 -6.70
C ALA A 96 -4.83 -27.10 -7.47
N LYS A 97 -4.19 -28.21 -7.06
CA LYS A 97 -4.43 -29.54 -7.63
C LYS A 97 -5.73 -30.17 -7.11
N ASP A 98 -6.07 -29.94 -5.85
CA ASP A 98 -7.23 -30.55 -5.19
C ASP A 98 -8.35 -29.55 -4.92
N VAL A 99 -8.98 -29.07 -5.99
CA VAL A 99 -10.09 -28.11 -5.89
C VAL A 99 -11.39 -28.81 -5.50
N ALA A 100 -11.52 -30.10 -5.81
CA ALA A 100 -12.69 -30.92 -5.52
C ALA A 100 -13.04 -30.98 -4.03
N VAL A 101 -12.07 -31.24 -3.15
CA VAL A 101 -12.32 -31.38 -1.70
C VAL A 101 -12.78 -30.06 -1.09
N ARG A 102 -12.07 -28.97 -1.39
CA ARG A 102 -12.45 -27.63 -0.93
C ARG A 102 -13.80 -27.20 -1.50
N ALA A 103 -14.06 -27.47 -2.78
CA ALA A 103 -15.32 -27.10 -3.40
C ALA A 103 -16.51 -27.90 -2.82
N ALA A 104 -16.31 -29.19 -2.51
CA ALA A 104 -17.31 -30.03 -1.86
C ALA A 104 -17.66 -29.51 -0.46
N ASP A 105 -16.64 -29.14 0.34
CA ASP A 105 -16.81 -28.56 1.67
C ASP A 105 -17.58 -27.23 1.61
N LEU A 106 -17.19 -26.32 0.70
CA LEU A 106 -17.89 -25.05 0.48
C LEU A 106 -19.32 -25.23 -0.06
N ALA A 107 -19.56 -26.27 -0.85
CA ALA A 107 -20.89 -26.60 -1.38
C ALA A 107 -21.74 -27.40 -0.38
N LEU A 108 -21.20 -27.78 0.78
CA LEU A 108 -21.82 -28.64 1.78
C LEU A 108 -22.29 -29.98 1.19
N VAL A 109 -21.51 -30.54 0.25
CA VAL A 109 -21.78 -31.81 -0.42
C VAL A 109 -20.80 -32.88 0.08
N PRO A 110 -21.26 -34.09 0.42
CA PRO A 110 -20.37 -35.20 0.75
C PRO A 110 -19.44 -35.52 -0.43
N VAL A 111 -18.13 -35.64 -0.15
CA VAL A 111 -17.11 -35.96 -1.18
C VAL A 111 -17.40 -37.28 -1.92
N ALA A 112 -18.12 -38.23 -1.29
CA ALA A 112 -18.51 -39.50 -1.90
C ALA A 112 -19.59 -39.36 -3.00
N GLN A 113 -20.33 -38.24 -3.00
CA GLN A 113 -21.37 -37.94 -4.00
C GLN A 113 -20.87 -37.00 -5.09
N LEU A 114 -19.58 -36.64 -5.07
CA LEU A 114 -18.98 -35.72 -6.02
C LEU A 114 -18.73 -36.44 -7.36
N THR A 115 -19.39 -35.97 -8.42
CA THR A 115 -19.25 -36.56 -9.76
C THR A 115 -18.31 -35.77 -10.67
N GLY A 116 -18.10 -34.49 -10.39
CA GLY A 116 -17.19 -33.65 -11.16
C GLY A 116 -17.00 -32.26 -10.58
N THR A 117 -15.93 -31.60 -11.00
CA THR A 117 -15.63 -30.21 -10.66
C THR A 117 -15.16 -29.48 -11.91
N HIS A 118 -15.80 -28.36 -12.23
CA HIS A 118 -15.39 -27.47 -13.31
C HIS A 118 -14.87 -26.15 -12.76
N GLN A 119 -13.72 -25.71 -13.29
CA GLN A 119 -13.08 -24.45 -12.91
C GLN A 119 -13.31 -23.39 -13.99
N TYR A 120 -13.69 -22.21 -13.57
CA TYR A 120 -13.86 -21.03 -14.42
C TYR A 120 -12.78 -20.01 -14.07
N TYR A 121 -11.84 -19.80 -15.00
CA TYR A 121 -10.68 -18.92 -14.78
C TYR A 121 -10.98 -17.43 -14.99
N GLY A 122 -12.18 -17.07 -15.50
CA GLY A 122 -12.54 -15.67 -15.79
C GLY A 122 -12.42 -14.77 -14.56
N GLY A 123 -12.89 -15.24 -13.40
CA GLY A 123 -12.74 -14.53 -12.13
C GLY A 123 -11.28 -14.36 -11.69
N ALA A 124 -10.45 -15.39 -11.84
CA ALA A 124 -9.03 -15.35 -11.49
C ALA A 124 -8.21 -14.44 -12.42
N VAL A 125 -8.53 -14.39 -13.70
CA VAL A 125 -7.89 -13.43 -14.63
C VAL A 125 -8.26 -12.01 -14.24
N LEU A 126 -9.53 -11.76 -13.89
CA LEU A 126 -9.98 -10.43 -13.48
C LEU A 126 -9.33 -9.96 -12.16
N THR A 127 -9.11 -10.85 -11.19
CA THR A 127 -8.36 -10.51 -9.97
C THR A 127 -6.90 -10.20 -10.25
N LEU A 128 -6.27 -10.90 -11.20
CA LEU A 128 -4.89 -10.59 -11.62
C LEU A 128 -4.78 -9.23 -12.31
N VAL A 129 -5.73 -8.91 -13.21
CA VAL A 129 -5.80 -7.58 -13.83
C VAL A 129 -5.93 -6.51 -12.75
N ALA A 130 -6.81 -6.72 -11.77
CA ALA A 130 -6.96 -5.80 -10.66
C ALA A 130 -5.70 -5.66 -9.80
N ALA A 131 -4.99 -6.76 -9.55
CA ALA A 131 -3.71 -6.75 -8.83
C ALA A 131 -2.67 -5.88 -9.55
N VAL A 132 -2.56 -6.03 -10.87
CA VAL A 132 -1.66 -5.22 -11.71
C VAL A 132 -2.05 -3.75 -11.70
N CYS A 133 -3.34 -3.43 -11.83
CA CYS A 133 -3.84 -2.05 -11.73
C CYS A 133 -3.53 -1.42 -10.37
N ALA A 134 -3.76 -2.16 -9.28
CA ALA A 134 -3.45 -1.69 -7.93
C ALA A 134 -1.94 -1.48 -7.71
N LEU A 135 -1.10 -2.38 -8.24
CA LEU A 135 0.36 -2.24 -8.18
C LEU A 135 0.84 -1.01 -8.95
N ALA A 136 0.33 -0.81 -10.17
CA ALA A 136 0.62 0.39 -10.96
C ALA A 136 0.20 1.66 -10.21
N GLY A 137 -0.99 1.64 -9.59
CA GLY A 137 -1.46 2.71 -8.70
C GLY A 137 -0.49 2.99 -7.55
N ALA A 138 -0.07 1.96 -6.82
CA ALA A 138 0.90 2.06 -5.72
C ALA A 138 2.25 2.65 -6.17
N VAL A 139 2.78 2.20 -7.31
CA VAL A 139 4.03 2.72 -7.89
C VAL A 139 3.89 4.21 -8.23
N LEU A 140 2.77 4.62 -8.83
CA LEU A 140 2.51 6.03 -9.14
C LEU A 140 2.42 6.90 -7.87
N LEU A 141 1.78 6.39 -6.80
CA LEU A 141 1.72 7.08 -5.51
C LEU A 141 3.11 7.22 -4.87
N MET A 142 3.93 6.17 -4.94
CA MET A 142 5.29 6.19 -4.41
C MET A 142 6.19 7.17 -5.16
N ARG A 143 6.03 7.28 -6.49
CA ARG A 143 6.71 8.29 -7.32
C ARG A 143 6.26 9.72 -7.02
N SER A 144 4.97 9.95 -6.78
CA SER A 144 4.49 11.28 -6.41
C SER A 144 4.97 11.72 -5.02
N ALA A 145 5.11 10.78 -4.08
CA ALA A 145 5.60 11.05 -2.74
C ALA A 145 7.11 11.39 -2.69
N SER A 146 7.88 10.95 -3.70
CA SER A 146 9.33 11.21 -3.80
C SER A 146 9.62 12.53 -4.51
N GLY A 147 8.87 12.89 -5.55
CA GLY A 147 8.99 14.18 -6.25
C GLY A 147 8.75 15.40 -5.35
N ALA A 148 7.79 15.32 -4.42
CA ALA A 148 7.49 16.42 -3.50
C ALA A 148 8.67 16.79 -2.58
N ARG A 149 9.47 15.80 -2.14
CA ARG A 149 10.67 16.04 -1.30
C ARG A 149 11.84 16.60 -2.10
N ALA A 150 12.00 16.19 -3.36
CA ALA A 150 13.02 16.75 -4.24
C ALA A 150 12.77 18.24 -4.52
N VAL A 151 11.51 18.62 -4.77
CA VAL A 151 11.11 20.03 -4.94
C VAL A 151 11.28 20.81 -3.64
N ALA A 152 10.78 20.30 -2.51
CA ALA A 152 10.96 20.96 -1.21
C ALA A 152 12.44 21.11 -0.83
N SER A 153 13.31 20.15 -1.17
CA SER A 153 14.76 20.31 -0.96
C SER A 153 15.34 21.38 -1.88
N ARG A 154 14.95 21.45 -3.16
CA ARG A 154 15.43 22.45 -4.11
C ARG A 154 15.01 23.89 -3.77
N TYR A 155 13.91 24.07 -3.06
CA TYR A 155 13.44 25.38 -2.57
C TYR A 155 13.61 25.57 -1.05
N ALA A 156 14.26 24.63 -0.35
CA ALA A 156 14.66 24.85 1.03
C ALA A 156 15.70 25.96 1.05
N ALA A 157 15.40 27.05 1.78
CA ALA A 157 16.34 28.12 2.03
C ALA A 157 17.68 27.51 2.49
N PRO A 158 18.83 28.03 2.02
CA PRO A 158 20.15 27.47 2.35
C PRO A 158 20.35 27.21 3.86
N GLY A 159 19.80 28.09 4.71
CA GLY A 159 19.82 27.95 6.17
C GLY A 159 19.06 26.73 6.71
N ALA A 160 17.94 26.34 6.12
CA ALA A 160 17.18 25.16 6.54
C ALA A 160 17.88 23.84 6.17
N ARG A 161 18.69 23.84 5.09
CA ARG A 161 19.55 22.69 4.74
C ARG A 161 20.72 22.54 5.71
N ARG A 162 21.32 23.65 6.15
CA ARG A 162 22.40 23.63 7.16
C ARG A 162 21.88 23.24 8.53
N ALA A 163 20.73 23.77 8.98
CA ALA A 163 20.13 23.41 10.26
C ALA A 163 19.81 21.90 10.38
N ALA A 164 19.35 21.26 9.29
CA ALA A 164 19.13 19.82 9.27
C ALA A 164 20.44 18.99 9.31
N ALA A 165 21.52 19.49 8.71
CA ALA A 165 22.85 18.86 8.77
C ALA A 165 23.57 19.12 10.11
N GLN A 166 23.24 20.23 10.78
CA GLN A 166 23.79 20.63 12.07
C GLN A 166 23.13 19.86 13.22
N GLY A 167 21.83 19.54 13.11
CA GLY A 167 21.13 18.69 14.09
C GLY A 167 21.60 17.23 14.12
N GLU A 168 22.22 16.75 13.03
CA GLU A 168 22.80 15.39 12.95
C GLU A 168 24.27 15.37 13.38
N ASN A 169 24.92 16.53 13.51
CA ASN A 169 26.34 16.70 13.85
C ASN A 169 26.57 17.72 14.98
N ALA A 170 25.64 17.84 15.92
CA ALA A 170 25.78 18.77 17.05
C ALA A 170 26.97 18.42 17.97
N ASP A 171 27.49 17.20 17.86
CA ASP A 171 28.62 16.66 18.64
C ASP A 171 29.91 16.49 17.80
N ALA A 172 29.90 16.90 16.52
CA ALA A 172 31.09 16.83 15.69
C ALA A 172 31.93 18.11 15.83
N PRO A 173 33.27 18.02 15.93
CA PRO A 173 34.13 19.20 16.04
C PRO A 173 33.92 20.10 14.81
N MET A 174 33.52 21.35 15.05
CA MET A 174 33.26 22.31 13.97
C MET A 174 34.53 22.50 13.15
N SER A 175 34.42 22.29 11.84
CA SER A 175 35.52 22.54 10.90
C SER A 175 35.94 24.00 10.96
N GLU A 176 37.23 24.27 10.81
CA GLU A 176 37.81 25.61 10.79
C GLU A 176 37.06 26.57 9.84
N ARG A 177 36.64 26.09 8.65
CA ARG A 177 35.85 26.89 7.71
C ARG A 177 34.48 27.30 8.25
N MET A 178 33.85 26.47 9.08
CA MET A 178 32.55 26.77 9.70
C MET A 178 32.68 27.77 10.87
N ILE A 179 33.85 27.82 11.51
CA ILE A 179 34.17 28.81 12.55
C ILE A 179 34.35 30.18 11.90
N TRP A 180 35.11 30.26 10.80
CA TRP A 180 35.29 31.51 10.06
C TRP A 180 33.99 32.03 9.43
N ASP A 181 33.16 31.14 8.86
CA ASP A 181 31.84 31.52 8.33
C ASP A 181 30.90 32.05 9.43
N ALA A 182 30.94 31.48 10.64
CA ALA A 182 30.12 31.96 11.77
C ALA A 182 30.52 33.37 12.21
N LEU A 183 31.83 33.69 12.20
CA LEU A 183 32.33 35.04 12.49
C LEU A 183 31.89 36.07 11.44
N ASP A 184 31.94 35.73 10.15
CA ASP A 184 31.49 36.61 9.06
C ASP A 184 29.99 36.90 9.14
N GLU A 185 29.21 35.95 9.65
CA GLU A 185 27.75 36.08 9.82
C GLU A 185 27.37 36.73 11.17
N GLY A 186 28.37 37.16 11.96
CA GLY A 186 28.19 37.87 13.24
C GLY A 186 27.76 36.99 14.41
N HIS A 187 27.85 35.66 14.26
CA HIS A 187 27.60 34.70 15.33
C HIS A 187 28.92 34.35 16.02
N ASP A 188 29.04 34.66 17.32
CA ASP A 188 30.20 34.30 18.11
C ASP A 188 30.10 32.85 18.64
N PRO A 189 30.91 31.91 18.14
CA PRO A 189 30.88 30.51 18.56
C PRO A 189 31.55 30.27 19.93
N THR A 190 32.05 31.30 20.62
CA THR A 190 32.63 31.16 21.97
C THR A 190 31.57 31.13 23.09
N GLY A 191 30.31 31.41 22.76
CA GLY A 191 29.23 31.63 23.73
C GLY A 191 28.50 30.41 24.30
N GLY A 192 28.99 29.18 24.16
CA GLY A 192 28.20 28.04 24.66
C GLY A 192 28.94 26.72 24.80
N GLN A 193 29.58 26.52 25.95
CA GLN A 193 29.82 25.17 26.50
C GLN A 193 29.65 25.07 28.03
N ASN A 194 29.64 26.17 28.78
CA ASN A 194 29.47 26.12 30.23
C ASN A 194 28.36 27.08 30.65
N GLY A 195 27.30 26.53 31.23
CA GLY A 195 26.16 27.31 31.70
C GLY A 195 26.54 28.26 32.83
N GLU A 196 25.95 29.45 32.83
CA GLU A 196 25.20 29.99 33.97
C GLU A 196 24.53 31.32 33.60
N GLN A 197 23.21 31.29 33.74
CA GLN A 197 22.29 32.34 34.19
C GLN A 197 22.93 33.63 34.76
N SER A 198 22.54 34.80 34.22
CA SER A 198 22.08 36.03 34.93
C SER A 198 22.32 37.26 34.03
N ASP A 199 21.28 37.81 33.41
CA ASP A 199 20.38 38.89 33.90
C ASP A 199 20.81 40.26 33.31
N PRO A 200 19.88 41.04 32.74
CA PRO A 200 20.21 42.28 32.04
C PRO A 200 20.11 43.45 33.02
N ASP A 201 21.20 44.16 33.29
CA ASP A 201 21.11 45.60 33.58
C ASP A 201 22.45 46.33 33.80
N ASN A 202 22.55 47.47 33.12
CA ASN A 202 22.97 48.77 33.68
C ASN A 202 24.45 49.19 33.75
N LYS A 203 24.62 50.48 33.43
CA LYS A 203 25.74 51.44 33.59
C LYS A 203 26.88 51.34 32.56
N GLY A 204 27.28 52.39 31.86
CA GLY A 204 26.94 53.81 31.98
C GLY A 204 28.21 54.65 31.84
N ARG A 205 28.23 55.55 30.84
CA ARG A 205 28.80 56.91 30.76
C ARG A 205 29.22 57.24 29.34
#